data_AF-A0A2S2QSQ6-F1
#
_entry.id   AF-A0A2S2QSQ6-F1
#
_cell.length_a   1.000
_cell.length_b   1.000
_cell.length_c   1.000
_cell.angle_alpha   90.00
_cell.angle_beta   90.00
_cell.angle_gamma   90.00
#
_symmetry.space_group_name_H-M   'P 1'
#
loop_
_entity.id
_entity.type
_entity.pdbx_description
1 polymer ?
#
loop_
_entity_poly.entity_id
_entity_poly.type
_entity_poly.pdbx_seq_one_letter_code
_entity_poly.pdbx_strand_id
1 'polypeptide(L)'
;YKLVWDGLIERYDNKKVLIQVHIQAIFDLGPIKKESSSQLRKLVDAFTGHMKALESLGEKPNQWGALLMHLILSKLDTNSMKEWEISSSRTEVSRISNHPHIIRNKNA
;
A
#
# COMPACT_ATOMS: atom_id res chain seq x y z
N TYR A 1 -15.74 -4.40 -35.13
CA TYR A 1 -14.64 -3.67 -34.45
C TYR A 1 -15.12 -2.78 -33.30
N LYS A 2 -16.13 -1.90 -33.47
CA LYS A 2 -16.67 -1.08 -32.37
C LYS A 2 -17.11 -1.88 -31.13
N LEU A 3 -17.93 -2.92 -31.28
CA LEU A 3 -18.42 -3.74 -30.16
C LEU A 3 -17.33 -4.36 -29.26
N VAL A 4 -16.20 -4.80 -29.85
CA VAL A 4 -15.09 -5.37 -29.09
C VAL A 4 -14.28 -4.26 -28.40
N TRP A 5 -14.14 -3.11 -29.05
CA TRP A 5 -13.51 -1.91 -28.46
C TRP A 5 -14.36 -1.34 -27.32
N ASP A 6 -15.67 -1.23 -27.50
CA ASP A 6 -16.61 -0.73 -26.50
C ASP A 6 -16.67 -1.67 -25.29
N GLY A 7 -16.64 -2.99 -25.49
CA GLY A 7 -16.52 -3.97 -24.40
C GLY A 7 -15.14 -3.98 -23.71
N LEU A 8 -14.08 -3.59 -24.43
CA LEU A 8 -12.76 -3.37 -23.83
C LEU A 8 -12.78 -2.10 -22.98
N ILE A 9 -13.34 -1.01 -23.51
CA ILE A 9 -13.53 0.24 -22.77
C ILE A 9 -14.41 0.01 -21.55
N GLU A 10 -15.52 -0.72 -21.64
CA GLU A 10 -16.38 -1.01 -20.49
C GLU A 10 -15.68 -1.85 -19.41
N ARG A 11 -14.78 -2.78 -19.80
CA ARG A 11 -13.94 -3.53 -18.85
C ARG A 11 -12.81 -2.70 -18.23
N TYR A 12 -12.15 -1.87 -19.02
CA TYR A 12 -10.97 -1.10 -18.59
C TYR A 12 -11.31 0.29 -18.02
N ASP A 13 -12.51 0.81 -18.29
CA ASP A 13 -13.02 2.10 -17.81
C ASP A 13 -13.96 1.93 -16.61
N ASN A 14 -14.15 0.70 -16.12
CA ASN A 14 -14.78 0.49 -14.83
C ASN A 14 -13.79 0.80 -13.70
N LYS A 15 -13.47 2.09 -13.55
CA LYS A 15 -12.60 2.62 -12.49
C LYS A 15 -13.01 2.10 -11.12
N LYS A 16 -14.32 1.91 -10.87
CA LYS A 16 -14.83 1.34 -9.62
C LYS A 16 -14.33 -0.08 -9.39
N VAL A 17 -14.35 -0.94 -10.41
CA VAL A 17 -13.81 -2.30 -10.33
C VAL A 17 -12.30 -2.28 -10.11
N LEU A 18 -11.56 -1.43 -10.82
CA LEU A 18 -10.11 -1.31 -10.65
C LEU A 18 -9.72 -0.83 -9.24
N ILE A 19 -10.46 0.14 -8.71
CA ILE A 19 -10.32 0.60 -7.32
C ILE A 19 -10.52 -0.58 -6.37
N GLN A 20 -11.60 -1.36 -6.54
CA GLN A 20 -11.87 -2.53 -5.70
C GLN A 20 -10.79 -3.61 -5.81
N VAL A 21 -10.27 -3.87 -7.01
CA VAL A 21 -9.15 -4.82 -7.21
C VAL A 21 -7.91 -4.39 -6.43
N HIS A 22 -7.53 -3.12 -6.49
CA HIS A 22 -6.38 -2.62 -5.75
C HIS A 22 -6.60 -2.62 -4.24
N ILE A 23 -7.80 -2.26 -3.77
CA ILE A 23 -8.17 -2.35 -2.35
C ILE A 23 -8.06 -3.80 -1.87
N GLN A 24 -8.69 -4.73 -2.58
CA GLN A 24 -8.66 -6.16 -2.26
C GLN A 24 -7.22 -6.68 -2.20
N ALA A 25 -6.38 -6.31 -3.19
CA ALA A 25 -4.98 -6.71 -3.22
C ALA A 25 -4.19 -6.20 -2.00
N ILE A 26 -4.49 -4.98 -1.50
CA ILE A 26 -3.89 -4.46 -0.26
C ILE A 26 -4.32 -5.31 0.96
N PHE A 27 -5.59 -5.70 1.06
CA PHE A 27 -6.06 -6.57 2.15
C PHE A 27 -5.43 -7.97 2.11
N ASP A 28 -5.25 -8.50 0.90
CA ASP A 28 -4.70 -9.84 0.64
C ASP A 28 -3.17 -9.91 0.77
N LEU A 29 -2.47 -8.78 0.97
CA LEU A 29 -1.04 -8.79 1.30
C LEU A 29 -0.79 -9.66 2.53
N GLY A 30 0.08 -10.66 2.39
CA GLY A 30 0.40 -11.59 3.47
C GLY A 30 1.29 -10.94 4.55
N PRO A 31 1.09 -11.27 5.84
CA PRO A 31 1.96 -10.77 6.90
C PRO A 31 3.35 -11.42 6.86
N ILE A 32 4.37 -10.66 7.22
CA ILE A 32 5.76 -11.12 7.29
C ILE A 32 5.95 -11.86 8.63
N LYS A 33 6.12 -13.19 8.55
CA LYS A 33 6.22 -14.06 9.74
C LYS A 33 7.63 -14.16 10.34
N LYS A 34 8.66 -13.89 9.55
CA LYS A 34 10.07 -14.00 9.95
C LYS A 34 10.82 -12.80 9.40
N GLU A 35 11.73 -12.27 10.21
CA GLU A 35 12.57 -11.14 9.82
C GLU A 35 13.28 -11.44 8.49
N SER A 36 12.88 -10.69 7.47
CA SER A 36 13.45 -10.80 6.13
C SER A 36 13.36 -9.44 5.44
N SER A 37 14.52 -8.81 5.26
CA SER A 37 14.65 -7.55 4.53
C SER A 37 14.04 -7.63 3.13
N SER A 38 14.21 -8.77 2.47
CA SER A 38 13.67 -9.03 1.13
C SER A 38 12.14 -9.12 1.10
N GLN A 39 11.52 -9.76 2.10
CA GLN A 39 10.06 -9.85 2.20
C GLN A 39 9.44 -8.51 2.57
N LEU A 40 10.10 -7.76 3.47
CA LEU A 40 9.68 -6.40 3.81
C LEU A 40 9.71 -5.50 2.59
N ARG A 41 10.79 -5.54 1.81
CA ARG A 41 10.90 -4.73 0.61
C ARG A 41 9.80 -5.05 -0.40
N LYS A 42 9.55 -6.34 -0.66
CA LYS A 42 8.45 -6.79 -1.52
C LYS A 42 7.08 -6.29 -1.05
N LEU A 43 6.82 -6.34 0.26
CA LEU A 43 5.56 -5.87 0.82
C LEU A 43 5.38 -4.36 0.64
N VAL A 44 6.42 -3.57 0.95
CA VAL A 44 6.40 -2.11 0.80
C VAL A 44 6.26 -1.71 -0.68
N ASP A 45 6.98 -2.39 -1.57
CA ASP A 45 6.93 -2.13 -3.01
C ASP A 45 5.53 -2.48 -3.58
N ALA A 46 4.95 -3.62 -3.19
CA ALA A 46 3.61 -4.02 -3.60
C ALA A 46 2.54 -3.05 -3.09
N PHE A 47 2.58 -2.71 -1.79
CA PHE A 47 1.67 -1.75 -1.18
C PHE A 47 1.75 -0.39 -1.88
N THR A 48 2.96 0.14 -2.07
CA THR A 48 3.20 1.42 -2.76
C THR A 48 2.72 1.38 -4.22
N GLY A 49 2.88 0.25 -4.90
CA GLY A 49 2.35 0.02 -6.25
C GLY A 49 0.83 0.17 -6.31
N HIS A 50 0.11 -0.46 -5.37
CA HIS A 50 -1.35 -0.34 -5.29
C HIS A 50 -1.81 1.08 -4.92
N MET A 51 -1.10 1.76 -4.01
CA MET A 51 -1.39 3.15 -3.65
C MET A 51 -1.28 4.09 -4.86
N LYS A 52 -0.21 3.97 -5.64
CA LYS A 52 -0.03 4.78 -6.87
C LYS A 52 -1.08 4.47 -7.92
N ALA A 53 -1.48 3.21 -8.05
CA ALA A 53 -2.54 2.82 -8.98
C ALA A 53 -3.88 3.46 -8.57
N LEU A 54 -4.23 3.43 -7.27
CA LEU A 54 -5.40 4.13 -6.73
C LEU A 54 -5.33 5.65 -6.97
N GLU A 55 -4.18 6.28 -6.74
CA GLU A 55 -3.96 7.70 -7.05
C GLU A 55 -4.21 8.02 -8.53
N SER A 56 -3.73 7.16 -9.45
CA SER A 56 -3.97 7.32 -10.89
C SER A 56 -5.44 7.17 -11.29
N LEU A 57 -6.22 6.46 -10.47
CA LEU A 57 -7.67 6.29 -10.64
C LEU A 57 -8.48 7.44 -10.01
N GLY A 58 -7.82 8.42 -9.38
CA GLY A 58 -8.43 9.59 -8.75
C GLY A 58 -8.69 9.46 -7.25
N GLU A 59 -8.32 8.33 -6.64
CA GLU A 59 -8.44 8.13 -5.19
C GLU A 59 -7.30 8.83 -4.43
N LYS A 60 -7.51 9.07 -3.13
CA LYS A 60 -6.50 9.69 -2.24
C LYS A 60 -6.17 8.76 -1.07
N PRO A 61 -5.52 7.62 -1.31
CA PRO A 61 -5.36 6.61 -0.28
C PRO A 61 -4.47 7.06 0.90
N ASN A 62 -3.56 8.03 0.68
CA ASN A 62 -2.80 8.69 1.76
C ASN A 62 -3.70 9.41 2.80
N GLN A 63 -4.96 9.69 2.45
CA GLN A 63 -5.95 10.34 3.32
C GLN A 63 -6.89 9.35 4.01
N TRP A 64 -6.79 8.04 3.72
CA TRP A 64 -7.64 7.01 4.35
C TRP A 64 -7.33 6.82 5.84
N GLY A 65 -6.27 7.46 6.34
CA GLY A 65 -6.04 7.66 7.76
C GLY A 65 -5.63 6.40 8.51
N ALA A 66 -6.07 6.31 9.78
CA ALA A 66 -5.59 5.31 10.74
C ALA A 66 -5.91 3.86 10.35
N LEU A 67 -7.01 3.61 9.62
CA LEU A 67 -7.41 2.26 9.21
C LEU A 67 -6.39 1.64 8.24
N LEU A 68 -6.02 2.39 7.20
CA LEU A 68 -5.03 1.93 6.23
C LEU A 68 -3.64 1.77 6.88
N MET A 69 -3.30 2.67 7.79
CA MET A 69 -2.07 2.56 8.59
C MET A 69 -2.07 1.28 9.41
N HIS A 70 -3.14 1.02 10.18
CA HIS A 70 -3.25 -0.20 10.97
C HIS A 70 -3.17 -1.46 10.11
N LEU A 71 -3.80 -1.46 8.93
CA LEU A 71 -3.74 -2.57 7.99
C LEU A 71 -2.28 -2.86 7.58
N ILE A 72 -1.50 -1.86 7.20
CA ILE A 72 -0.08 -2.04 6.82
C ILE A 72 0.73 -2.56 8.00
N LEU A 73 0.57 -1.94 9.18
CA LEU A 73 1.29 -2.32 10.39
C LEU A 73 1.01 -3.76 10.79
N SER A 74 -0.24 -4.24 10.60
CA SER A 74 -0.60 -5.63 10.85
C SER A 74 0.11 -6.64 9.96
N LYS A 75 0.70 -6.21 8.83
CA LYS A 75 1.46 -7.06 7.92
C LYS A 75 2.97 -7.02 8.14
N LEU A 76 3.47 -6.09 8.96
CA LEU A 76 4.89 -5.99 9.30
C LEU A 76 5.29 -7.07 10.31
N ASP A 77 6.56 -7.47 10.28
CA ASP A 77 7.14 -8.26 11.36
C ASP A 77 7.34 -7.41 12.63
N THR A 78 7.47 -8.07 13.76
CA THR A 78 7.56 -7.42 15.08
C THR A 78 8.74 -6.44 15.19
N ASN A 79 9.84 -6.66 14.47
CA ASN A 79 10.98 -5.76 14.52
C ASN A 79 10.71 -4.49 13.69
N SER A 80 10.23 -4.65 12.45
CA SER A 80 9.84 -3.51 11.60
C SER A 80 8.72 -2.67 12.22
N MET A 81 7.77 -3.29 12.93
CA MET A 81 6.73 -2.59 13.68
C MET A 81 7.31 -1.75 14.82
N LYS A 82 8.26 -2.30 15.59
CA LYS A 82 8.97 -1.57 16.64
C LYS A 82 9.77 -0.41 16.07
N GLU A 83 10.50 -0.60 14.97
CA GLU A 83 11.23 0.47 14.29
C GLU A 83 10.29 1.58 13.81
N TRP A 84 9.12 1.21 13.27
CA TRP A 84 8.09 2.16 12.90
C TRP A 84 7.60 2.96 14.12
N GLU A 85 7.24 2.29 15.22
CA GLU A 85 6.80 2.93 16.47
C GLU A 85 7.86 3.85 17.09
N ILE A 86 9.14 3.50 16.96
CA ILE A 86 10.26 4.33 17.42
C ILE A 86 10.41 5.58 16.53
N SER A 87 10.17 5.44 15.23
CA SER A 87 10.29 6.53 14.25
C SER A 87 9.06 7.44 14.17
N SER A 88 7.88 6.93 14.53
CA SER A 88 6.61 7.65 14.56
C SER A 88 6.46 8.38 15.89
N SER A 89 6.13 9.68 15.85
CA SER A 89 5.87 10.43 17.08
C SER A 89 4.71 9.77 17.84
N ARG A 90 4.89 9.56 19.14
CA ARG A 90 4.02 8.74 20.03
C ARG A 90 2.58 9.28 20.17
N THR A 91 2.22 10.34 19.46
CA THR A 91 1.03 11.17 19.71
C THR A 91 0.21 11.46 18.44
N GLU A 92 0.70 11.18 17.22
CA GLU A 92 -0.04 11.44 15.99
C GLU A 92 -0.12 10.21 15.09
N VAL A 93 -1.29 10.00 14.46
CA VAL A 93 -1.45 9.04 13.35
C VAL A 93 -0.54 9.48 12.22
N SER A 94 0.65 8.90 12.19
CA SER A 94 1.72 9.29 11.29
C SER A 94 1.29 9.03 9.84
N ARG A 95 1.16 10.10 9.05
CA ARG A 95 0.89 10.00 7.61
C ARG A 95 2.09 9.34 6.94
N ILE A 96 1.85 8.43 5.98
CA ILE A 96 2.88 7.70 5.21
C ILE A 96 3.91 8.65 4.56
N SER A 97 3.50 9.88 4.26
CA SER A 97 4.35 10.95 3.72
C SER A 97 5.49 11.40 4.64
N ASN A 98 5.42 11.13 5.94
CA ASN A 98 6.31 11.76 6.92
C ASN A 98 7.62 10.98 7.16
N HIS A 99 7.78 9.77 6.59
CA HIS A 99 8.90 8.87 6.94
C HIS A 99 9.65 8.30 5.72
N PRO A 100 10.29 9.13 4.88
CA PRO A 100 11.03 8.67 3.70
C PRO A 100 12.29 7.83 4.00
N HIS A 101 12.77 7.85 5.25
CA HIS A 101 14.03 7.19 5.66
C HIS A 101 13.91 5.67 5.81
N ILE A 102 12.71 5.16 6.14
CA ILE A 102 12.42 3.72 6.23
C ILE A 102 12.54 3.06 4.84
N ILE A 103 12.24 3.82 3.79
CA ILE A 103 12.29 3.37 2.39
C ILE A 103 13.74 3.37 1.85
N ARG A 104 14.62 4.20 2.43
CA ARG A 104 15.95 4.49 1.89
C ARG A 104 17.08 3.65 2.51
N ASN A 105 16.92 3.12 3.72
CA ASN A 105 17.99 2.38 4.42
C ASN A 105 18.13 0.88 4.04
N LYS A 106 17.67 0.48 2.85
CA LYS A 106 17.86 -0.88 2.31
C LYS A 106 18.44 -0.89 0.89
N ASN A 107 19.03 0.22 0.46
CA ASN A 107 19.76 0.36 -0.81
C ASN A 107 21.29 0.25 -0.63
N ALA A 108 21.75 -0.28 0.50
CA ALA A 108 23.14 -0.66 0.75
C ALA A 108 23.18 -2.14 1.16
#